data_AF-A0A960RID1-F1
#
_entry.id   AF-A0A960RID1-F1
#
_cell.length_a   1.000
_cell.length_b   1.000
_cell.length_c   1.000
_cell.angle_alpha   90.00
_cell.angle_beta   90.00
_cell.angle_gamma   90.00
#
_symmetry.space_group_name_H-M   'P 1'
#
loop_
_entity.id
_entity.type
_entity.pdbx_description
1 polymer ?
#
loop_
_entity_poly.entity_id
_entity_poly.type
_entity_poly.pdbx_seq_one_letter_code
_entity_poly.pdbx_strand_id
1 'polypeptide(L)'
;SIIAWLSGHTSGKLFMEWSGASRGAILFGMGYLALALGISYRQRLGEVGSAPTPTRWRKTTILLKILFLIVLSTIPVVLYLAANPALYPPINPDSGGATGGSLLGSTLAIVAIYWATPFMLGLPHQATARSFLPSLSLLLLHWIGFSLLDHGDQSHRDPTQIVALASLFIWVPLLVRHLRRFDWPTGSKRWLWAFAGWGLLLVIDGVGTFVPPVLDHWKFTNALVAHVHIAMAGMVTSFNFLALVVLTQPTQLRGLFDAPTPFWCWQAGTLVHALALLAAGTLEALHPGWLFTGHPIMNLLYTIRFAAGLLMATASIQWFWLAHTQKELLHEKD
;
A
#
# COMPACT_ATOMS: atom_id res chain seq x y z
N SER A 1 -6.32 23.49 8.71
CA SER A 1 -5.50 24.24 9.71
C SER A 1 -6.00 23.89 11.10
N ILE A 2 -5.16 24.00 12.15
CA ILE A 2 -5.56 23.76 13.55
C ILE A 2 -6.81 24.58 13.94
N ILE A 3 -6.95 25.79 13.41
CA ILE A 3 -8.12 26.66 13.61
C ILE A 3 -9.40 26.02 13.04
N ALA A 4 -9.34 25.42 11.84
CA ALA A 4 -10.50 24.75 11.24
C ALA A 4 -10.89 23.47 12.02
N TRP A 5 -9.91 22.76 12.57
CA TRP A 5 -10.13 21.60 13.44
C TRP A 5 -10.80 22.01 14.76
N LEU A 6 -10.27 23.06 15.41
CA LEU A 6 -10.84 23.63 16.64
C LEU A 6 -12.21 24.27 16.41
N SER A 7 -12.50 24.78 15.21
CA SER A 7 -13.80 25.37 14.86
C SER A 7 -14.85 24.32 14.46
N GLY A 8 -14.55 23.02 14.56
CA GLY A 8 -15.47 21.95 14.18
C GLY A 8 -15.77 21.86 12.68
N HIS A 9 -15.01 22.57 11.84
CA HIS A 9 -15.13 22.47 10.38
C HIS A 9 -14.34 21.29 9.80
N THR A 10 -13.46 20.66 10.59
CA THR A 10 -12.66 19.51 10.14
C THR A 10 -12.75 18.37 11.14
N SER A 11 -12.90 17.14 10.64
CA SER A 11 -13.08 15.94 11.48
C SER A 11 -11.78 15.39 12.07
N GLY A 12 -10.67 16.13 11.99
CA GLY A 12 -9.35 15.69 12.47
C GLY A 12 -8.69 14.60 11.61
N LYS A 13 -9.39 14.03 10.63
CA LYS A 13 -8.83 13.11 9.64
C LYS A 13 -8.55 13.87 8.35
N LEU A 14 -7.27 14.16 8.09
CA LEU A 14 -6.82 14.93 6.92
C LEU A 14 -7.29 14.34 5.56
N PHE A 15 -7.57 13.03 5.52
CA PHE A 15 -8.08 12.32 4.33
C PHE A 15 -9.62 12.24 4.24
N MET A 16 -10.34 12.71 5.27
CA MET A 16 -11.80 12.80 5.29
C MET A 16 -12.27 14.27 5.29
N GLU A 17 -11.41 15.21 4.91
CA GLU A 17 -11.81 16.60 4.73
C GLU A 17 -12.45 16.75 3.34
N TRP A 18 -13.79 16.65 3.32
CA TRP A 18 -14.62 16.73 2.11
C TRP A 18 -14.67 18.16 1.50
N SER A 19 -14.18 19.16 2.23
CA SER A 19 -14.20 20.58 1.86
C SER A 19 -13.01 21.34 2.45
N GLY A 20 -12.77 22.56 1.95
CA GLY A 20 -11.76 23.47 2.51
C GLY A 20 -10.37 23.40 1.86
N ALA A 21 -9.43 24.14 2.45
CA ALA A 21 -8.12 24.39 1.87
C ALA A 21 -7.21 23.14 1.81
N SER A 22 -7.40 22.16 2.71
CA SER A 22 -6.61 20.92 2.73
C SER A 22 -6.87 20.04 1.50
N ARG A 23 -8.11 19.98 1.02
CA ARG A 23 -8.48 19.31 -0.24
C ARG A 23 -7.73 19.91 -1.43
N GLY A 24 -7.62 21.24 -1.47
CA GLY A 24 -6.79 21.95 -2.45
C GLY A 24 -5.30 21.64 -2.27
N ALA A 25 -4.81 21.64 -1.03
CA ALA A 25 -3.39 21.36 -0.74
C ALA A 25 -2.96 19.96 -1.17
N ILE A 26 -3.81 18.94 -1.01
CA ILE A 26 -3.54 17.56 -1.50
C ILE A 26 -3.44 17.57 -3.03
N LEU A 27 -4.39 18.21 -3.72
CA LEU A 27 -4.37 18.34 -5.18
C LEU A 27 -3.08 19.00 -5.66
N PHE A 28 -2.68 20.13 -5.06
CA PHE A 28 -1.45 20.83 -5.41
C PHE A 28 -0.19 20.01 -5.09
N GLY A 29 -0.13 19.37 -3.92
CA GLY A 29 1.01 18.54 -3.52
C GLY A 29 1.23 17.35 -4.44
N MET A 30 0.17 16.64 -4.80
CA MET A 30 0.26 15.52 -5.75
C MET A 30 0.51 16.01 -7.19
N GLY A 31 -0.06 17.16 -7.57
CA GLY A 31 0.24 17.81 -8.86
C GLY A 31 1.72 18.21 -8.99
N TYR A 32 2.29 18.76 -7.92
CA TYR A 32 3.72 19.05 -7.83
C TYR A 32 4.56 17.78 -7.96
N LEU A 33 4.18 16.69 -7.28
CA LEU A 33 4.86 15.40 -7.41
C LEU A 33 4.80 14.87 -8.85
N ALA A 34 3.63 14.93 -9.49
CA ALA A 34 3.47 14.51 -10.89
C ALA A 34 4.34 15.35 -11.83
N LEU A 35 4.43 16.66 -11.61
CA LEU A 35 5.32 17.55 -12.35
C LEU A 35 6.79 17.19 -12.14
N ALA A 36 7.21 16.98 -10.89
CA ALA A 36 8.58 16.59 -10.54
C ALA A 36 8.98 15.25 -11.21
N LEU A 37 8.08 14.26 -11.20
CA LEU A 37 8.26 12.99 -11.89
C LEU A 37 8.37 13.17 -13.42
N GLY A 38 7.52 14.02 -14.00
CA GLY A 38 7.57 14.35 -15.43
C GLY A 38 8.89 15.02 -15.84
N ILE A 39 9.38 15.97 -15.04
CA ILE A 39 10.67 16.64 -15.25
C ILE A 39 11.81 15.64 -15.14
N SER A 40 11.84 14.82 -14.07
CA SER A 40 12.89 13.81 -13.88
C SER A 40 12.90 12.78 -15.01
N TYR A 41 11.73 12.36 -15.48
CA TYR A 41 11.63 11.45 -16.62
C TYR A 41 12.17 12.09 -17.91
N ARG A 42 11.82 13.36 -18.18
CA ARG A 42 12.35 14.11 -19.33
C ARG A 42 13.87 14.24 -19.30
N GLN A 43 14.46 14.52 -18.14
CA GLN A 43 15.92 14.60 -17.97
C GLN A 43 16.57 13.25 -18.32
N ARG A 44 16.03 12.15 -17.80
CA ARG A 44 16.54 10.79 -18.08
C ARG A 44 16.38 10.37 -19.54
N LEU A 45 15.37 10.86 -20.26
CA LEU A 45 15.24 10.61 -21.70
C LEU A 45 16.42 11.20 -22.49
N GLY A 46 17.00 12.32 -22.03
CA GLY A 46 18.18 12.95 -22.62
C GLY A 46 19.46 12.12 -22.42
N GLU A 47 19.65 11.55 -21.24
CA GLU A 47 20.83 10.73 -20.89
C GLU A 47 20.86 9.38 -21.62
N VAL A 48 19.69 8.78 -21.87
CA VAL A 48 19.56 7.47 -22.54
C VAL A 48 19.81 7.56 -24.06
N GLY A 49 20.02 8.75 -24.61
CA GLY A 49 20.39 8.98 -26.02
C GLY A 49 21.60 8.17 -26.50
N SER A 50 22.52 7.81 -25.60
CA SER A 50 23.82 7.22 -25.94
C SER A 50 23.91 5.69 -25.84
N ALA A 51 22.82 4.98 -25.49
CA ALA A 51 22.86 3.53 -25.23
C ALA A 51 22.46 2.63 -26.43
N PRO A 52 23.17 1.52 -26.70
CA PRO A 52 23.01 0.67 -27.89
C PRO A 52 21.87 -0.37 -27.76
N THR A 53 20.69 0.04 -27.29
CA THR A 53 19.52 -0.86 -27.22
C THR A 53 18.70 -0.88 -28.52
N PRO A 54 18.15 -2.04 -28.94
CA PRO A 54 17.35 -2.16 -30.16
C PRO A 54 16.12 -1.25 -30.14
N THR A 55 15.95 -0.47 -31.21
CA THR A 55 15.08 0.71 -31.31
C THR A 55 13.58 0.45 -31.12
N ARG A 56 13.07 -0.76 -31.42
CA ARG A 56 11.63 -1.08 -31.27
C ARG A 56 11.18 -1.22 -29.82
N TRP A 57 11.85 -2.06 -29.04
CA TRP A 57 11.51 -2.29 -27.62
C TRP A 57 11.66 -1.01 -26.79
N ARG A 58 12.68 -0.19 -27.12
CA ARG A 58 12.90 1.12 -26.51
C ARG A 58 11.70 2.06 -26.68
N LYS A 59 11.15 2.18 -27.90
CA LYS A 59 9.98 3.04 -28.17
C LYS A 59 8.76 2.57 -27.37
N THR A 60 8.50 1.26 -27.34
CA THR A 60 7.37 0.70 -26.60
C THR A 60 7.47 0.96 -25.09
N THR A 61 8.64 0.76 -24.48
CA THR A 61 8.83 1.03 -23.04
C THR A 61 8.68 2.51 -22.72
N ILE A 62 9.17 3.41 -23.57
CA ILE A 62 9.02 4.85 -23.38
C ILE A 62 7.53 5.26 -23.45
N LEU A 63 6.80 4.75 -24.46
CA LEU A 63 5.37 5.01 -24.61
C LEU A 63 4.57 4.51 -23.40
N LEU A 64 4.85 3.30 -22.92
CA LEU A 64 4.19 2.74 -21.73
C LEU A 64 4.46 3.58 -20.47
N LYS A 65 5.71 4.05 -20.28
CA LYS A 65 6.05 4.93 -19.15
C LYS A 65 5.35 6.28 -19.23
N ILE A 66 5.25 6.87 -20.42
CA ILE A 66 4.51 8.11 -20.64
C ILE A 66 3.02 7.91 -20.35
N LEU A 67 2.42 6.85 -20.90
CA LEU A 67 1.02 6.52 -20.65
C LEU A 67 0.76 6.33 -19.14
N PHE A 68 1.64 5.61 -18.45
CA PHE A 68 1.54 5.42 -17.01
C PHE A 68 1.66 6.75 -16.25
N LEU A 69 2.57 7.65 -16.63
CA LEU A 69 2.68 8.98 -16.03
C LEU A 69 1.45 9.84 -16.28
N ILE A 70 0.83 9.75 -17.46
CA ILE A 70 -0.44 10.43 -17.78
C ILE A 70 -1.55 9.89 -16.88
N VAL A 71 -1.67 8.57 -16.74
CA VAL A 71 -2.67 7.98 -15.83
C VAL A 71 -2.39 8.39 -14.38
N LEU A 72 -1.12 8.41 -13.94
CA LEU A 72 -0.76 8.83 -12.60
C LEU A 72 -1.07 10.32 -12.35
N SER A 73 -0.93 11.17 -13.37
CA SER A 73 -1.21 12.60 -13.25
C SER A 73 -2.70 12.93 -13.17
N THR A 74 -3.60 11.98 -13.49
CA THR A 74 -5.05 12.15 -13.24
C THR A 74 -5.45 11.83 -11.80
N ILE A 75 -4.66 11.05 -11.04
CA ILE A 75 -4.95 10.67 -9.66
C ILE A 75 -5.32 11.86 -8.75
N PRO A 76 -4.60 13.00 -8.77
CA PRO A 76 -4.94 14.14 -7.94
C PRO A 76 -6.35 14.68 -8.22
N VAL A 77 -6.73 14.71 -9.51
CA VAL A 77 -8.06 15.16 -9.96
C VAL A 77 -9.12 14.14 -9.54
N VAL A 78 -8.87 12.85 -9.74
CA VAL A 78 -9.79 11.78 -9.33
C VAL A 78 -10.01 11.80 -7.82
N LEU A 79 -8.96 11.95 -7.02
CA LEU A 79 -9.10 12.08 -5.56
C LEU A 79 -9.84 13.35 -5.16
N TYR A 80 -9.58 14.46 -5.84
CA TYR A 80 -10.33 15.70 -5.62
C TYR A 80 -11.82 15.49 -5.90
N LEU A 81 -12.18 14.80 -6.97
CA LEU A 81 -13.58 14.51 -7.32
C LEU A 81 -14.21 13.50 -6.36
N ALA A 82 -13.50 12.43 -5.99
CA ALA A 82 -13.96 11.40 -5.06
C ALA A 82 -14.17 11.95 -3.63
N ALA A 83 -13.46 13.02 -3.27
CA ALA A 83 -13.69 13.77 -2.03
C ALA A 83 -14.95 14.66 -2.07
N ASN A 84 -15.78 14.59 -3.12
CA ASN A 84 -17.07 15.26 -3.17
C ASN A 84 -18.19 14.32 -2.69
N PRO A 85 -18.95 14.67 -1.64
CA PRO A 85 -20.08 13.84 -1.18
C PRO A 85 -21.14 13.57 -2.25
N ALA A 86 -21.31 14.47 -3.22
CA ALA A 86 -22.25 14.28 -4.33
C ALA A 86 -21.80 13.20 -5.34
N LEU A 87 -20.52 12.81 -5.30
CA LEU A 87 -19.91 11.81 -6.18
C LEU A 87 -19.37 10.62 -5.37
N TYR A 88 -19.88 10.45 -4.14
CA TYR A 88 -19.38 9.43 -3.24
C TYR A 88 -19.59 8.03 -3.85
N PRO A 89 -18.57 7.14 -3.79
CA PRO A 89 -18.71 5.81 -4.35
C PRO A 89 -19.79 4.99 -3.63
N PRO A 90 -20.28 3.91 -4.25
CA PRO A 90 -21.25 3.00 -3.65
C PRO A 90 -20.87 2.60 -2.22
N ILE A 91 -21.86 2.62 -1.32
CA ILE A 91 -21.70 2.30 0.09
C ILE A 91 -22.40 1.00 0.44
N ASN A 92 -21.83 0.27 1.39
CA ASN A 92 -22.50 -0.87 1.97
C ASN A 92 -23.61 -0.38 2.91
N PRO A 93 -24.90 -0.66 2.66
CA PRO A 93 -25.99 -0.10 3.44
C PRO A 93 -25.99 -0.57 4.91
N ASP A 94 -25.43 -1.74 5.20
CA ASP A 94 -25.45 -2.34 6.55
C ASP A 94 -24.25 -1.91 7.43
N SER A 95 -23.13 -1.56 6.80
CA SER A 95 -21.90 -1.18 7.53
C SER A 95 -21.54 0.30 7.39
N GLY A 96 -22.07 1.00 6.39
CA GLY A 96 -21.63 2.34 5.99
C GLY A 96 -20.21 2.38 5.41
N GLY A 97 -19.58 1.21 5.21
CA GLY A 97 -18.24 1.06 4.65
C GLY A 97 -18.23 0.78 3.15
N ALA A 98 -17.08 0.37 2.63
CA ALA A 98 -16.94 -0.04 1.23
C ALA A 98 -17.71 -1.35 0.95
N THR A 99 -18.26 -1.46 -0.26
CA THR A 99 -18.83 -2.72 -0.77
C THR A 99 -17.71 -3.73 -1.07
N GLY A 100 -18.04 -5.03 -1.09
CA GLY A 100 -17.06 -6.08 -1.43
C GLY A 100 -16.47 -5.90 -2.83
N GLY A 101 -17.27 -5.41 -3.78
CA GLY A 101 -16.86 -5.07 -5.13
C GLY A 101 -15.83 -3.95 -5.12
N SER A 102 -16.06 -2.86 -4.39
CA SER A 102 -15.10 -1.77 -4.27
C SER A 102 -13.77 -2.21 -3.63
N LEU A 103 -13.85 -3.06 -2.60
CA LEU A 103 -12.66 -3.67 -1.97
C LEU A 103 -11.91 -4.60 -2.94
N LEU A 104 -12.63 -5.42 -3.70
CA LEU A 104 -12.03 -6.28 -4.72
C LEU A 104 -11.37 -5.46 -5.82
N GLY A 105 -12.06 -4.47 -6.39
CA GLY A 105 -11.55 -3.65 -7.49
C GLY A 105 -10.29 -2.88 -7.10
N SER A 106 -10.28 -2.26 -5.91
CA SER A 106 -9.09 -1.57 -5.39
C SER A 106 -7.93 -2.55 -5.13
N THR A 107 -8.22 -3.74 -4.60
CA THR A 107 -7.19 -4.77 -4.38
C THR A 107 -6.64 -5.33 -5.70
N LEU A 108 -7.48 -5.55 -6.71
CA LEU A 108 -7.04 -5.99 -8.05
C LEU A 108 -6.14 -4.94 -8.72
N ALA A 109 -6.41 -3.66 -8.52
CA ALA A 109 -5.51 -2.59 -8.98
C ALA A 109 -4.14 -2.68 -8.30
N ILE A 110 -4.09 -2.90 -6.98
CA ILE A 110 -2.83 -3.10 -6.24
C ILE A 110 -2.09 -4.35 -6.73
N VAL A 111 -2.80 -5.47 -6.91
CA VAL A 111 -2.22 -6.71 -7.46
C VAL A 111 -1.63 -6.45 -8.85
N ALA A 112 -2.32 -5.71 -9.71
CA ALA A 112 -1.81 -5.36 -11.04
C ALA A 112 -0.52 -4.51 -10.96
N ILE A 113 -0.46 -3.54 -10.03
CA ILE A 113 0.75 -2.75 -9.78
C ILE A 113 1.91 -3.65 -9.35
N TYR A 114 1.70 -4.53 -8.37
CA TYR A 114 2.73 -5.44 -7.89
C TYR A 114 3.18 -6.43 -8.97
N TRP A 115 2.25 -6.91 -9.79
CA TRP A 115 2.55 -7.78 -10.92
C TRP A 115 3.39 -7.07 -11.99
N ALA A 116 3.08 -5.81 -12.30
CA ALA A 116 3.76 -5.02 -13.34
C ALA A 116 5.13 -4.47 -12.88
N THR A 117 5.31 -4.22 -11.58
CA THR A 117 6.48 -3.52 -11.04
C THR A 117 7.83 -4.12 -11.44
N PRO A 118 8.08 -5.44 -11.38
CA PRO A 118 9.38 -6.01 -11.79
C PRO A 118 9.74 -5.68 -13.24
N PHE A 119 8.74 -5.68 -14.14
CA PHE A 119 8.93 -5.28 -15.54
C PHE A 119 9.22 -3.79 -15.67
N MET A 120 8.54 -2.95 -14.89
CA MET A 120 8.78 -1.50 -14.88
C MET A 120 10.17 -1.13 -14.35
N LEU A 121 10.66 -1.90 -13.37
CA LEU A 121 12.01 -1.80 -12.83
C LEU A 121 13.08 -2.39 -13.76
N GLY A 122 12.67 -3.10 -14.83
CA GLY A 122 13.61 -3.72 -15.78
C GLY A 122 14.42 -4.85 -15.18
N LEU A 123 13.87 -5.58 -14.19
CA LEU A 123 14.56 -6.69 -13.57
C LEU A 123 14.80 -7.83 -14.57
N PRO A 124 16.00 -8.43 -14.60
CA PRO A 124 16.23 -9.64 -15.37
C PRO A 124 15.38 -10.79 -14.82
N HIS A 125 15.00 -11.72 -15.71
CA HIS A 125 14.31 -12.95 -15.36
C HIS A 125 14.73 -14.07 -16.29
N GLN A 126 14.84 -15.29 -15.75
CA GLN A 126 15.18 -16.49 -16.53
C GLN A 126 13.94 -17.18 -17.11
N ALA A 127 12.75 -16.71 -16.74
CA ALA A 127 11.50 -17.34 -17.12
C ALA A 127 11.08 -16.98 -18.56
N THR A 128 10.48 -17.93 -19.27
CA THR A 128 9.91 -17.68 -20.61
C THR A 128 8.65 -16.81 -20.51
N ALA A 129 8.30 -16.08 -21.57
CA ALA A 129 7.09 -15.25 -21.62
C ALA A 129 5.82 -16.05 -21.27
N ARG A 130 5.74 -17.31 -21.71
CA ARG A 130 4.62 -18.23 -21.39
C ARG A 130 4.45 -18.49 -19.91
N SER A 131 5.52 -18.40 -19.13
CA SER A 131 5.45 -18.63 -17.68
C SER A 131 4.54 -17.61 -16.98
N PHE A 132 4.45 -16.38 -17.49
CA PHE A 132 3.65 -15.28 -16.94
C PHE A 132 2.19 -15.32 -17.37
N LEU A 133 1.87 -16.09 -18.41
CA LEU A 133 0.53 -16.18 -18.98
C LEU A 133 -0.53 -16.60 -17.96
N PRO A 134 -0.34 -17.62 -17.10
CA PRO A 134 -1.35 -18.01 -16.12
C PRO A 134 -1.72 -16.89 -15.15
N SER A 135 -0.72 -16.13 -14.64
CA SER A 135 -0.99 -15.01 -13.74
C SER A 135 -1.69 -13.85 -14.45
N LEU A 136 -1.30 -13.58 -15.71
CA LEU A 136 -1.94 -12.53 -16.49
C LEU A 136 -3.38 -12.90 -16.86
N SER A 137 -3.60 -14.13 -17.33
CA SER A 137 -4.93 -14.66 -17.64
C SER A 137 -5.84 -14.63 -16.42
N LEU A 138 -5.34 -15.00 -15.24
CA LEU A 138 -6.12 -14.91 -14.01
C LEU A 138 -6.45 -13.46 -13.63
N LEU A 139 -5.51 -12.52 -13.83
CA LEU A 139 -5.72 -11.10 -13.58
C LEU A 139 -6.84 -10.56 -14.47
N LEU A 140 -6.76 -10.85 -15.77
CA LEU A 140 -7.79 -10.47 -16.74
C LEU A 140 -9.14 -11.12 -16.41
N LEU A 141 -9.14 -12.39 -16.02
CA LEU A 141 -10.35 -13.11 -15.61
C LEU A 141 -11.00 -12.47 -14.37
N HIS A 142 -10.21 -12.06 -13.37
CA HIS A 142 -10.72 -11.36 -12.19
C HIS A 142 -11.25 -9.97 -12.53
N TRP A 143 -10.61 -9.24 -13.45
CA TRP A 143 -11.14 -7.97 -13.94
C TRP A 143 -12.46 -8.13 -14.69
N ILE A 144 -12.59 -9.17 -15.51
CA ILE A 144 -13.86 -9.52 -16.16
C ILE A 144 -14.91 -9.85 -15.11
N GLY A 145 -14.59 -10.73 -14.16
CA GLY A 145 -15.48 -11.08 -13.04
C GLY A 145 -15.92 -9.85 -12.25
N PHE A 146 -14.97 -8.98 -11.90
CA PHE A 146 -15.24 -7.70 -11.24
C PHE A 146 -16.19 -6.83 -12.06
N SER A 147 -15.98 -6.66 -13.37
CA SER A 147 -16.86 -5.86 -14.23
C SER A 147 -18.28 -6.40 -14.35
N LEU A 148 -18.47 -7.70 -14.10
CA LEU A 148 -19.77 -8.37 -14.10
C LEU A 148 -20.47 -8.33 -12.74
N LEU A 149 -19.78 -7.97 -11.66
CA LEU A 149 -20.40 -7.80 -10.35
C LEU A 149 -21.34 -6.60 -10.37
N ASP A 150 -22.35 -6.62 -9.50
CA ASP A 150 -23.13 -5.41 -9.24
C ASP A 150 -22.29 -4.44 -8.40
N HIS A 151 -22.19 -3.20 -8.90
CA HIS A 151 -21.43 -2.12 -8.29
C HIS A 151 -22.32 -1.16 -7.50
N GLY A 152 -23.62 -1.41 -7.37
CA GLY A 152 -24.51 -0.60 -6.53
C GLY A 152 -24.21 -0.68 -5.03
N ASP A 153 -25.14 -0.18 -4.21
CA ASP A 153 -25.07 -0.20 -2.75
C ASP A 153 -25.30 -1.62 -2.21
N GLN A 154 -24.29 -2.46 -2.35
CA GLN A 154 -24.34 -3.89 -2.04
C GLN A 154 -23.92 -4.18 -0.60
N SER A 155 -24.69 -5.04 0.07
CA SER A 155 -24.40 -5.46 1.44
C SER A 155 -23.25 -6.46 1.51
N HIS A 156 -22.51 -6.44 2.62
CA HIS A 156 -21.52 -7.47 2.94
C HIS A 156 -22.16 -8.83 3.28
N ARG A 157 -23.49 -8.88 3.40
CA ARG A 157 -24.27 -10.12 3.58
C ARG A 157 -24.55 -10.84 2.27
N ASP A 158 -24.30 -10.20 1.13
CA ASP A 158 -24.42 -10.84 -0.17
C ASP A 158 -23.31 -11.90 -0.34
N PRO A 159 -23.66 -13.19 -0.52
CA PRO A 159 -22.68 -14.25 -0.72
C PRO A 159 -21.76 -14.01 -1.92
N THR A 160 -22.24 -13.34 -2.97
CA THR A 160 -21.42 -13.06 -4.16
C THR A 160 -20.27 -12.12 -3.82
N GLN A 161 -20.51 -11.09 -2.99
CA GLN A 161 -19.49 -10.16 -2.50
C GLN A 161 -18.44 -10.88 -1.66
N ILE A 162 -18.88 -11.78 -0.78
CA ILE A 162 -17.99 -12.58 0.10
C ILE A 162 -17.11 -13.51 -0.74
N VAL A 163 -17.70 -14.27 -1.68
CA VAL A 163 -16.98 -15.20 -2.56
C VAL A 163 -16.00 -14.43 -3.45
N ALA A 164 -16.42 -13.30 -4.00
CA ALA A 164 -15.58 -12.46 -4.83
C ALA A 164 -14.37 -11.93 -4.05
N LEU A 165 -14.55 -11.49 -2.80
CA LEU A 165 -13.43 -11.08 -1.95
C LEU A 165 -12.55 -12.27 -1.53
N ALA A 166 -13.14 -13.42 -1.20
CA ALA A 166 -12.40 -14.63 -0.83
C ALA A 166 -11.54 -15.17 -1.99
N SER A 167 -11.86 -14.86 -3.25
CA SER A 167 -11.01 -15.21 -4.40
C SER A 167 -9.59 -14.61 -4.30
N LEU A 168 -9.39 -13.55 -3.49
CA LEU A 168 -8.09 -12.94 -3.24
C LEU A 168 -7.05 -13.88 -2.62
N PHE A 169 -7.48 -14.96 -1.95
CA PHE A 169 -6.57 -15.98 -1.44
C PHE A 169 -5.69 -16.61 -2.54
N ILE A 170 -6.19 -16.69 -3.77
CA ILE A 170 -5.44 -17.24 -4.91
C ILE A 170 -4.24 -16.35 -5.25
N TRP A 171 -4.36 -15.04 -5.04
CA TRP A 171 -3.34 -14.06 -5.44
C TRP A 171 -2.09 -14.12 -4.58
N VAL A 172 -2.18 -14.46 -3.30
CA VAL A 172 -1.02 -14.50 -2.38
C VAL A 172 0.08 -15.44 -2.89
N PRO A 173 -0.14 -16.76 -3.05
CA PRO A 173 0.89 -17.66 -3.55
C PRO A 173 1.27 -17.37 -5.00
N LEU A 174 0.30 -16.94 -5.82
CA LEU A 174 0.52 -16.67 -7.24
C LEU A 174 1.44 -15.47 -7.46
N LEU A 175 1.23 -14.38 -6.71
CA LEU A 175 2.04 -13.17 -6.80
C LEU A 175 3.44 -13.42 -6.26
N VAL A 176 3.59 -14.15 -5.14
CA VAL A 176 4.91 -14.54 -4.64
C VAL A 176 5.66 -15.39 -5.68
N ARG A 177 4.99 -16.36 -6.31
CA ARG A 177 5.58 -17.16 -7.38
C ARG A 177 5.98 -16.30 -8.59
N HIS A 178 5.14 -15.34 -8.97
CA HIS A 178 5.42 -14.39 -10.04
C HIS A 178 6.67 -13.56 -9.74
N LEU A 179 6.72 -12.93 -8.56
CA LEU A 179 7.84 -12.08 -8.15
C LEU A 179 9.15 -12.88 -8.04
N ARG A 180 9.11 -14.12 -7.55
CA ARG A 180 10.31 -14.98 -7.42
C ARG A 180 10.97 -15.37 -8.74
N ARG A 181 10.36 -15.13 -9.89
CA ARG A 181 10.95 -15.42 -11.22
C ARG A 181 11.94 -14.36 -11.68
N PHE A 182 11.98 -13.22 -11.02
CA PHE A 182 12.90 -12.14 -11.31
C PHE A 182 14.15 -12.26 -10.43
N ASP A 183 15.27 -11.83 -10.98
CA ASP A 183 16.57 -11.84 -10.33
C ASP A 183 16.70 -10.64 -9.40
N TRP A 184 16.05 -10.76 -8.24
CA TRP A 184 16.10 -9.76 -7.17
C TRP A 184 17.50 -9.65 -6.55
N PRO A 185 17.97 -8.43 -6.22
CA PRO A 185 19.23 -8.23 -5.50
C PRO A 185 19.26 -9.03 -4.18
N THR A 186 20.44 -9.48 -3.76
CA THR A 186 20.64 -10.32 -2.57
C THR A 186 19.99 -9.76 -1.31
N GLY A 187 20.05 -8.44 -1.13
CA GLY A 187 19.46 -7.68 -0.05
C GLY A 187 17.93 -7.65 0.04
N SER A 188 17.27 -7.84 -1.10
CA SER A 188 15.83 -7.60 -1.22
C SER A 188 14.99 -8.85 -0.87
N LYS A 189 15.62 -10.03 -0.72
CA LYS A 189 14.93 -11.30 -0.45
C LYS A 189 14.15 -11.29 0.87
N ARG A 190 14.69 -10.66 1.92
CA ARG A 190 13.99 -10.54 3.22
C ARG A 190 12.69 -9.73 3.08
N TRP A 191 12.75 -8.65 2.32
CA TRP A 191 11.60 -7.81 2.01
C TRP A 191 10.55 -8.53 1.16
N LEU A 192 10.97 -9.37 0.21
CA LEU A 192 10.04 -10.20 -0.58
C LEU A 192 9.27 -11.19 0.31
N TRP A 193 9.95 -11.82 1.26
CA TRP A 193 9.29 -12.74 2.20
C TRP A 193 8.42 -12.01 3.24
N ALA A 194 8.85 -10.83 3.70
CA ALA A 194 8.00 -9.99 4.54
C ALA A 194 6.72 -9.57 3.78
N PHE A 195 6.86 -9.13 2.52
CA PHE A 195 5.71 -8.84 1.65
C PHE A 195 4.78 -10.04 1.51
N ALA A 196 5.32 -11.25 1.31
CA ALA A 196 4.53 -12.48 1.23
C ALA A 196 3.77 -12.77 2.54
N GLY A 197 4.46 -12.67 3.69
CA GLY A 197 3.88 -12.93 5.00
C GLY A 197 2.79 -11.93 5.37
N TRP A 198 3.06 -10.64 5.19
CA TRP A 198 2.08 -9.59 5.42
C TRP A 198 0.92 -9.63 4.43
N GLY A 199 1.18 -9.96 3.15
CA GLY A 199 0.13 -10.13 2.16
C GLY A 199 -0.81 -11.28 2.50
N LEU A 200 -0.27 -12.41 2.98
CA LEU A 200 -1.10 -13.51 3.47
C LEU A 200 -1.94 -13.08 4.68
N LEU A 201 -1.31 -12.44 5.67
CA LEU A 201 -2.00 -11.98 6.87
C LEU A 201 -3.09 -10.96 6.51
N LEU A 202 -2.82 -10.05 5.58
CA LEU A 202 -3.77 -9.06 5.09
C LEU A 202 -5.00 -9.70 4.43
N VAL A 203 -4.81 -10.73 3.59
CA VAL A 203 -5.93 -11.40 2.95
C VAL A 203 -6.75 -12.19 3.97
N ILE A 204 -6.10 -12.87 4.92
CA ILE A 204 -6.80 -13.54 6.03
C ILE A 204 -7.62 -12.54 6.83
N ASP A 205 -7.00 -11.45 7.25
CA ASP A 205 -7.61 -10.40 8.06
C ASP A 205 -8.73 -9.67 7.30
N GLY A 206 -8.50 -9.30 6.03
CA GLY A 206 -9.47 -8.60 5.19
C GLY A 206 -10.71 -9.45 4.86
N VAL A 207 -10.51 -10.70 4.45
CA VAL A 207 -11.64 -11.62 4.18
C VAL A 207 -12.37 -11.96 5.48
N GLY A 208 -11.62 -12.27 6.55
CA GLY A 208 -12.20 -12.59 7.86
C GLY A 208 -13.02 -11.43 8.43
N THR A 209 -12.51 -10.21 8.35
CA THR A 209 -13.20 -9.01 8.83
C THR A 209 -14.43 -8.66 7.99
N PHE A 210 -14.47 -9.03 6.71
CA PHE A 210 -15.62 -8.74 5.84
C PHE A 210 -16.83 -9.66 6.10
N VAL A 211 -16.64 -10.82 6.74
CA VAL A 211 -17.72 -11.76 7.05
C VAL A 211 -18.74 -11.11 8.00
N PRO A 212 -20.07 -11.24 7.78
CA PRO A 212 -21.08 -10.45 8.49
C PRO A 212 -20.97 -10.38 10.01
N PRO A 213 -20.93 -11.50 10.76
CA PRO A 213 -20.77 -11.44 12.21
C PRO A 213 -19.50 -10.72 12.65
N VAL A 214 -18.41 -10.76 11.88
CA VAL A 214 -17.17 -10.08 12.28
C VAL A 214 -17.28 -8.59 11.98
N LEU A 215 -17.67 -8.24 10.75
CA LEU A 215 -17.77 -6.84 10.34
C LEU A 215 -18.77 -6.05 11.20
N ASP A 216 -19.90 -6.66 11.54
CA ASP A 216 -20.94 -6.02 12.34
C ASP A 216 -20.46 -5.65 13.75
N HIS A 217 -19.50 -6.39 14.31
CA HIS A 217 -18.92 -6.11 15.62
C HIS A 217 -17.66 -5.24 15.55
N TRP A 218 -16.84 -5.41 14.51
CA TRP A 218 -15.54 -4.75 14.40
C TRP A 218 -15.59 -3.42 13.64
N LYS A 219 -16.69 -3.12 12.96
CA LYS A 219 -16.89 -1.80 12.35
C LYS A 219 -16.78 -0.71 13.42
N PHE A 220 -16.07 0.36 13.07
CA PHE A 220 -15.78 1.51 13.93
C PHE A 220 -14.89 1.25 15.15
N THR A 221 -14.22 0.09 15.25
CA THR A 221 -13.26 -0.18 16.32
C THR A 221 -11.81 -0.11 15.83
N ASN A 222 -10.85 -0.20 16.77
CA ASN A 222 -9.43 -0.30 16.47
C ASN A 222 -9.03 -1.56 15.67
N ALA A 223 -9.92 -2.55 15.48
CA ALA A 223 -9.65 -3.72 14.66
C ALA A 223 -9.49 -3.33 13.17
N LEU A 224 -10.32 -2.44 12.65
CA LEU A 224 -10.15 -1.89 11.30
C LEU A 224 -8.89 -1.02 11.18
N VAL A 225 -8.44 -0.40 12.27
CA VAL A 225 -7.17 0.32 12.30
C VAL A 225 -5.99 -0.67 12.23
N ALA A 226 -6.10 -1.83 12.87
CA ALA A 226 -5.13 -2.92 12.74
C ALA A 226 -5.01 -3.40 11.30
N HIS A 227 -6.15 -3.65 10.63
CA HIS A 227 -6.20 -4.02 9.21
C HIS A 227 -5.39 -3.06 8.33
N VAL A 228 -5.60 -1.75 8.51
CA VAL A 228 -4.86 -0.71 7.75
C VAL A 228 -3.35 -0.76 8.02
N HIS A 229 -2.91 -1.07 9.25
CA HIS A 229 -1.47 -1.19 9.54
C HIS A 229 -0.85 -2.46 8.95
N ILE A 230 -1.57 -3.59 8.97
CA ILE A 230 -1.16 -4.82 8.28
C ILE A 230 -0.97 -4.53 6.78
N ALA A 231 -1.91 -3.80 6.18
CA ALA A 231 -1.83 -3.39 4.78
C ALA A 231 -0.66 -2.43 4.52
N MET A 232 -0.62 -1.30 5.23
CA MET A 232 0.26 -0.18 4.90
C MET A 232 1.67 -0.39 5.45
N ALA A 233 1.81 -0.57 6.77
CA ALA A 233 3.11 -0.70 7.42
C ALA A 233 3.72 -2.11 7.22
N GLY A 234 2.89 -3.13 7.08
CA GLY A 234 3.31 -4.49 6.78
C GLY A 234 3.60 -4.68 5.29
N MET A 235 2.54 -4.87 4.50
CA MET A 235 2.65 -5.30 3.10
C MET A 235 3.22 -4.21 2.19
N VAL A 236 2.58 -3.03 2.14
CA VAL A 236 2.97 -1.95 1.22
C VAL A 236 4.38 -1.47 1.51
N THR A 237 4.73 -1.23 2.78
CA THR A 237 6.10 -0.85 3.13
C THR A 237 7.09 -1.93 2.72
N SER A 238 6.83 -3.22 2.99
CA SER A 238 7.74 -4.28 2.58
C SER A 238 7.97 -4.32 1.06
N PHE A 239 6.92 -4.08 0.27
CA PHE A 239 7.04 -3.96 -1.19
C PHE A 239 7.79 -2.70 -1.61
N ASN A 240 7.57 -1.57 -0.94
CA ASN A 240 8.28 -0.33 -1.23
C ASN A 240 9.77 -0.47 -0.94
N PHE A 241 10.17 -1.10 0.17
CA PHE A 241 11.58 -1.39 0.44
C PHE A 241 12.17 -2.35 -0.59
N LEU A 242 11.40 -3.36 -1.03
CA LEU A 242 11.80 -4.24 -2.13
C LEU A 242 12.12 -3.44 -3.41
N ALA A 243 11.28 -2.47 -3.78
CA ALA A 243 11.51 -1.58 -4.92
C ALA A 243 12.69 -0.61 -4.69
N LEU A 244 12.80 -0.03 -3.48
CA LEU A 244 13.88 0.88 -3.11
C LEU A 244 15.25 0.21 -3.18
N VAL A 245 15.36 -1.06 -2.76
CA VAL A 245 16.61 -1.83 -2.91
C VAL A 245 17.06 -1.90 -4.37
N VAL A 246 16.11 -2.06 -5.31
CA VAL A 246 16.42 -2.09 -6.75
C VAL A 246 16.82 -0.71 -7.24
N LEU A 247 16.05 0.33 -6.90
CA LEU A 247 16.28 1.70 -7.34
C LEU A 247 17.60 2.29 -6.80
N THR A 248 18.07 1.81 -5.65
CA THR A 248 19.32 2.24 -5.04
C THR A 248 20.53 1.41 -5.44
N GLN A 249 20.37 0.27 -6.15
CA GLN A 249 21.49 -0.55 -6.63
C GLN A 249 22.57 0.25 -7.40
N PRO A 250 22.23 1.12 -8.37
CA PRO A 250 23.24 1.87 -9.14
C PRO A 250 23.80 3.07 -8.37
N THR A 251 23.38 3.27 -7.12
CA THR A 251 23.76 4.43 -6.30
C THR A 251 24.69 4.02 -5.18
N GLN A 252 25.24 5.03 -4.52
CA GLN A 252 26.06 4.89 -3.32
C GLN A 252 25.29 4.31 -2.11
N LEU A 253 23.94 4.32 -2.17
CA LEU A 253 23.06 3.79 -1.12
C LEU A 253 22.85 2.26 -1.21
N ARG A 254 23.66 1.56 -2.01
CA ARG A 254 23.56 0.11 -2.18
C ARG A 254 23.76 -0.60 -0.84
N GLY A 255 22.85 -1.51 -0.53
CA GLY A 255 22.91 -2.31 0.71
C GLY A 255 22.38 -1.59 1.96
N LEU A 256 21.98 -0.31 1.87
CA LEU A 256 21.38 0.44 2.97
C LEU A 256 20.21 -0.32 3.63
N PHE A 257 19.36 -0.91 2.78
CA PHE A 257 18.15 -1.61 3.19
C PHE A 257 18.36 -3.10 3.51
N ASP A 258 19.61 -3.56 3.51
CA ASP A 258 19.99 -4.93 3.86
C ASP A 258 20.28 -5.09 5.36
N ALA A 259 20.37 -3.95 6.06
CA ALA A 259 20.63 -3.87 7.50
C ALA A 259 19.58 -4.67 8.29
N PRO A 260 19.99 -5.73 9.02
CA PRO A 260 19.06 -6.64 9.68
C PRO A 260 18.32 -5.97 10.85
N THR A 261 19.00 -5.11 11.60
CA THR A 261 18.44 -4.46 12.80
C THR A 261 17.20 -3.62 12.49
N PRO A 262 17.27 -2.58 11.61
CA PRO A 262 16.09 -1.77 11.33
C PRO A 262 14.98 -2.58 10.62
N PHE A 263 15.35 -3.58 9.82
CA PHE A 263 14.37 -4.52 9.26
C PHE A 263 13.58 -5.23 10.38
N TRP A 264 14.25 -5.90 11.32
CA TRP A 264 13.56 -6.65 12.37
C TRP A 264 12.82 -5.74 13.35
N CYS A 265 13.38 -4.58 13.69
CA CYS A 265 12.68 -3.57 14.48
C CYS A 265 11.37 -3.13 13.80
N TRP A 266 11.39 -2.91 12.49
CA TRP A 266 10.19 -2.56 11.73
C TRP A 266 9.15 -3.68 11.73
N GLN A 267 9.56 -4.92 11.44
CA GLN A 267 8.64 -6.06 11.36
C GLN A 267 8.02 -6.39 12.73
N ALA A 268 8.85 -6.42 13.78
CA ALA A 268 8.39 -6.67 15.15
C ALA A 268 7.49 -5.53 15.65
N GLY A 269 7.88 -4.27 15.40
CA GLY A 269 7.08 -3.10 15.72
C GLY A 269 5.72 -3.14 15.04
N THR A 270 5.68 -3.41 13.73
CA THR A 270 4.43 -3.53 12.97
C THR A 270 3.52 -4.64 13.54
N LEU A 271 4.09 -5.81 13.85
CA LEU A 271 3.32 -6.94 14.38
C LEU A 271 2.74 -6.63 15.76
N VAL A 272 3.55 -6.16 16.69
CA VAL A 272 3.09 -5.81 18.04
C VAL A 272 2.05 -4.69 17.97
N HIS A 273 2.25 -3.70 17.09
CA HIS A 273 1.31 -2.61 16.90
C HIS A 273 -0.06 -3.11 16.38
N ALA A 274 -0.06 -3.95 15.34
CA ALA A 274 -1.27 -4.51 14.78
C ALA A 274 -2.01 -5.42 15.78
N LEU A 275 -1.30 -6.28 16.51
CA LEU A 275 -1.90 -7.15 17.53
C LEU A 275 -2.51 -6.35 18.69
N ALA A 276 -1.84 -5.29 19.15
CA ALA A 276 -2.38 -4.42 20.20
C ALA A 276 -3.67 -3.72 19.75
N LEU A 277 -3.70 -3.23 18.50
CA LEU A 277 -4.89 -2.62 17.91
C LEU A 277 -6.02 -3.62 17.70
N LEU A 278 -5.72 -4.84 17.24
CA LEU A 278 -6.71 -5.90 17.04
C LEU A 278 -7.34 -6.32 18.37
N ALA A 279 -6.52 -6.49 19.41
CA ALA A 279 -6.99 -6.77 20.76
C ALA A 279 -7.84 -5.62 21.32
N ALA A 280 -7.40 -4.37 21.15
CA ALA A 280 -8.16 -3.20 21.58
C ALA A 280 -9.50 -3.10 20.85
N GLY A 281 -9.52 -3.31 19.53
CA GLY A 281 -10.74 -3.30 18.74
C GLY A 281 -11.71 -4.42 19.08
N THR A 282 -11.20 -5.59 19.45
CA THR A 282 -12.01 -6.70 19.94
C THR A 282 -12.65 -6.36 21.28
N LEU A 283 -11.90 -5.75 22.20
CA LEU A 283 -12.44 -5.30 23.50
C LEU A 283 -13.43 -4.14 23.35
N GLU A 284 -13.20 -3.22 22.42
CA GLU A 284 -14.15 -2.15 22.09
C GLU A 284 -15.48 -2.69 21.58
N ALA A 285 -15.44 -3.74 20.75
CA ALA A 285 -16.64 -4.40 20.25
C ALA A 285 -17.44 -5.08 21.39
N LEU A 286 -16.75 -5.71 22.34
CA LEU A 286 -17.37 -6.42 23.47
C LEU A 286 -17.83 -5.46 24.59
N HIS A 287 -17.08 -4.38 24.82
CA HIS A 287 -17.26 -3.45 25.93
C HIS A 287 -17.07 -1.98 25.49
N PRO A 288 -18.03 -1.39 24.74
CA PRO A 288 -17.87 -0.05 24.17
C PRO A 288 -17.58 1.06 25.19
N GLY A 289 -18.05 0.90 26.44
CA GLY A 289 -17.83 1.88 27.51
C GLY A 289 -16.38 1.97 28.02
N TRP A 290 -15.56 0.92 27.81
CA TRP A 290 -14.19 0.87 28.36
C TRP A 290 -13.24 1.91 27.78
N LEU A 291 -13.49 2.35 26.55
CA LEU A 291 -12.72 3.40 25.92
C LEU A 291 -12.92 4.74 26.63
N PHE A 292 -14.15 5.05 27.04
CA PHE A 292 -14.51 6.34 27.64
C PHE A 292 -14.23 6.40 29.14
N THR A 293 -14.22 5.26 29.82
CA THR A 293 -13.94 5.18 31.26
C THR A 293 -12.45 5.04 31.58
N GLY A 294 -11.58 4.95 30.57
CA GLY A 294 -10.14 4.82 30.76
C GLY A 294 -9.72 3.47 31.38
N HIS A 295 -10.37 2.37 30.97
CA HIS A 295 -10.14 1.05 31.54
C HIS A 295 -8.64 0.64 31.48
N PRO A 296 -8.05 0.06 32.54
CA PRO A 296 -6.60 -0.21 32.59
C PRO A 296 -6.06 -1.05 31.44
N ILE A 297 -6.84 -2.05 30.98
CA ILE A 297 -6.44 -2.90 29.84
C ILE A 297 -6.36 -2.08 28.54
N MET A 298 -7.29 -1.14 28.31
CA MET A 298 -7.24 -0.27 27.13
C MET A 298 -6.01 0.63 27.17
N ASN A 299 -5.69 1.20 28.33
CA ASN A 299 -4.49 2.01 28.53
C ASN A 299 -3.21 1.20 28.28
N LEU A 300 -3.16 -0.05 28.75
CA LEU A 300 -2.05 -0.96 28.50
C LEU A 300 -1.89 -1.23 26.99
N LEU A 301 -2.97 -1.57 26.29
CA LEU A 301 -2.93 -1.84 24.85
C LEU A 301 -2.49 -0.61 24.04
N TYR A 302 -2.95 0.59 24.39
CA TYR A 302 -2.47 1.82 23.75
C TYR A 302 -1.01 2.15 24.09
N THR A 303 -0.53 1.80 25.28
CA THR A 303 0.88 1.93 25.65
C THR A 303 1.75 0.99 24.83
N ILE A 304 1.33 -0.27 24.67
CA ILE A 304 2.00 -1.25 23.80
C ILE A 304 2.02 -0.76 22.36
N ARG A 305 0.88 -0.28 21.85
CA ARG A 305 0.77 0.32 20.51
C ARG A 305 1.76 1.47 20.32
N PHE A 306 1.87 2.35 21.31
CA PHE A 306 2.79 3.49 21.29
C PHE A 306 4.25 3.04 21.28
N ALA A 307 4.64 2.12 22.18
CA ALA A 307 6.00 1.59 22.23
C ALA A 307 6.40 0.89 20.92
N ALA A 308 5.49 0.13 20.31
CA ALA A 308 5.69 -0.49 19.01
C ALA A 308 5.84 0.56 17.88
N GLY A 309 5.09 1.67 17.98
CA GLY A 309 5.25 2.83 17.10
C GLY A 309 6.62 3.49 17.22
N LEU A 310 7.12 3.66 18.45
CA LEU A 310 8.48 4.16 18.71
C LEU A 310 9.53 3.23 18.11
N LEU A 311 9.34 1.91 18.20
CA LEU A 311 10.26 0.95 17.59
C LEU A 311 10.32 1.10 16.05
N MET A 312 9.17 1.24 15.39
CA MET A 312 9.12 1.54 13.95
C MET A 312 9.79 2.88 13.62
N ALA A 313 9.56 3.92 14.43
CA ALA A 313 10.19 5.23 14.25
C ALA A 313 11.72 5.15 14.40
N THR A 314 12.23 4.39 15.38
CA THR A 314 13.67 4.18 15.53
C THR A 314 14.28 3.46 14.33
N ALA A 315 13.58 2.48 13.73
CA ALA A 315 14.04 1.85 12.49
C ALA A 315 14.12 2.85 11.32
N SER A 316 13.10 3.71 11.16
CA SER A 316 13.12 4.78 10.16
C SER A 316 14.25 5.77 10.36
N ILE A 317 14.48 6.20 11.60
CA ILE A 317 15.59 7.09 11.97
C ILE A 317 16.93 6.42 11.66
N GLN A 318 17.10 5.14 11.98
CA GLN A 318 18.33 4.40 11.65
C GLN A 318 18.60 4.35 10.14
N TRP A 319 17.59 4.06 9.30
CA TRP A 319 17.78 4.12 7.84
C TRP A 319 18.15 5.53 7.36
N PHE A 320 17.54 6.56 7.93
CA PHE A 320 17.86 7.95 7.59
C PHE A 320 19.32 8.30 7.95
N TRP A 321 19.77 7.96 9.15
CA TRP A 321 21.16 8.19 9.57
C TRP A 321 22.15 7.41 8.70
N LEU A 322 21.90 6.13 8.46
CA LEU A 322 22.75 5.31 7.60
C LEU A 322 22.88 5.89 6.18
N ALA A 323 21.77 6.41 5.62
CA ALA A 323 21.78 7.06 4.32
C ALA A 323 22.61 8.36 4.32
N HIS A 324 22.58 9.11 5.42
CA HIS A 324 23.34 10.35 5.55
C HIS A 324 24.84 10.10 5.70
N THR A 325 25.24 9.19 6.61
CA THR A 325 26.65 8.86 6.86
C THR A 325 27.32 8.24 5.64
N GLN A 326 26.61 7.41 4.86
CA GLN A 326 27.15 6.89 3.59
C GLN A 326 27.46 8.00 2.58
N LYS A 327 26.70 9.10 2.61
CA LYS A 327 26.92 10.26 1.73
C LYS A 327 28.14 11.08 2.14
N GLU A 328 28.34 11.28 3.45
CA GLU A 328 29.47 12.05 3.99
C GLU A 328 30.82 11.37 3.72
N LEU A 329 30.91 10.05 3.97
CA LEU A 329 32.14 9.26 3.72
C LEU A 329 32.61 9.26 2.27
N LEU A 330 31.77 9.70 1.34
CA LEU A 330 32.09 9.77 -0.08
C LEU A 330 32.53 11.18 -0.49
N HIS A 331 31.97 12.23 0.13
CA HIS A 331 32.47 13.59 -0.04
C HIS A 331 33.87 13.81 0.55
N GLU A 332 34.31 13.00 1.53
CA GLU A 332 35.69 13.04 2.03
C GLU A 332 36.71 12.33 1.12
N LYS A 333 36.26 11.59 0.10
CA LYS A 333 37.14 10.82 -0.80
C LYS A 333 37.36 11.48 -2.16
N ASP A 334 36.63 12.54 -2.47
CA ASP A 334 36.72 13.34 -3.71
C ASP A 334 37.50 14.64 -3.46
#